data_AF-A0AAE5GM15-F1
#
_entry.id   AF-A0AAE5GM15-F1
#
_cell.length_a   1.000
_cell.length_b   1.000
_cell.length_c   1.000
_cell.angle_alpha   90.00
_cell.angle_beta   90.00
_cell.angle_gamma   90.00
#
_symmetry.space_group_name_H-M   'P 1'
#
loop_
_entity.id
_entity.type
_entity.pdbx_description
1 polymer ?
#
loop_
_entity_poly.entity_id
_entity_poly.type
_entity_poly.pdbx_seq_one_letter_code
_entity_poly.pdbx_strand_id
1 'polypeptide(L)'
;MSEAGSRIQLEACMDIQYISSVTGKGIDMSKEKQLFQSVLDVIIDGVALSTAGENRAQAGVYLMGLVVADNQGRFDAEKAKAIQAIIEMAAEVESLN
;
A
#
# COMPACT_ATOMS: atom_id res chain seq x y z
N MET A 1 -16.62 9.08 1.89
CA MET A 1 -16.33 8.78 0.47
C MET A 1 -16.70 7.33 0.21
N SER A 2 -17.28 6.98 -0.94
CA SER A 2 -17.61 5.57 -1.23
C SER A 2 -16.34 4.80 -1.62
N GLU A 3 -16.32 3.49 -1.35
CA GLU A 3 -15.21 2.57 -1.69
C GLU A 3 -14.78 2.68 -3.17
N ALA A 4 -15.75 2.90 -4.06
CA ALA A 4 -15.51 3.14 -5.48
C ALA A 4 -14.68 4.42 -5.73
N GLY A 5 -14.90 5.48 -4.95
CA GLY A 5 -14.14 6.73 -5.04
C GLY A 5 -12.68 6.58 -4.64
N SER A 6 -12.39 5.75 -3.63
CA SER A 6 -11.02 5.48 -3.18
C SER A 6 -10.24 4.59 -4.17
N ARG A 7 -10.89 3.58 -4.76
CA ARG A 7 -10.28 2.75 -5.82
C ARG A 7 -9.90 3.56 -7.07
N ILE A 8 -10.79 4.45 -7.52
CA ILE A 8 -10.55 5.30 -8.71
C ILE A 8 -9.34 6.22 -8.50
N GLN A 9 -9.12 6.75 -7.29
CA GLN A 9 -7.97 7.61 -7.00
C GLN A 9 -6.66 6.83 -6.95
N LEU A 10 -6.67 5.61 -6.43
CA LEU A 10 -5.53 4.69 -6.43
C LEU A 10 -5.14 4.28 -7.85
N GLU A 11 -6.11 3.87 -8.67
CA GLU A 11 -5.90 3.52 -10.09
C GLU A 11 -5.34 4.72 -10.89
N ALA A 12 -5.92 5.91 -10.73
CA ALA A 12 -5.46 7.12 -11.42
C ALA A 12 -4.03 7.53 -11.01
N CYS A 13 -3.67 7.39 -9.73
CA CYS A 13 -2.30 7.64 -9.27
C CYS A 13 -1.29 6.64 -9.84
N MET A 14 -1.69 5.38 -10.03
CA MET A 14 -0.82 4.36 -10.64
C MET A 14 -0.64 4.57 -12.15
N ASP A 15 -1.70 4.93 -12.87
CA ASP A 15 -1.67 5.12 -14.33
C ASP A 15 -0.84 6.35 -14.76
N ILE A 16 -0.90 7.45 -14.00
CA ILE A 16 -0.12 8.67 -14.29
C ILE A 16 1.40 8.41 -14.16
N GLN A 17 1.82 7.51 -13.27
CA GLN A 17 3.24 7.15 -13.11
C GLN A 17 3.73 6.14 -14.17
N TYR A 18 2.82 5.34 -14.75
CA TYR A 18 3.14 4.26 -15.67
C TYR A 18 3.71 4.75 -17.01
N ILE A 19 3.12 5.80 -17.62
CA ILE A 19 3.50 6.30 -18.96
C ILE A 19 4.96 6.81 -19.01
N SER A 20 5.50 7.31 -17.90
CA SER A 20 6.87 7.86 -17.87
C SER A 20 7.99 6.80 -17.79
N SER A 21 7.67 5.54 -17.47
CA SER A 21 8.66 4.51 -17.13
C SER A 21 8.85 3.40 -18.17
N VAL A 22 8.05 3.35 -19.24
CA VAL A 22 8.03 2.19 -20.17
C VAL A 22 9.05 2.26 -21.32
N THR A 23 10.01 3.17 -21.30
CA THR A 23 11.06 3.26 -22.35
C THR A 23 12.45 2.91 -21.81
N GLY A 24 12.61 1.70 -21.25
CA GLY A 24 13.92 1.24 -20.78
C GLY A 24 14.02 -0.27 -20.57
N LYS A 25 14.34 -1.00 -21.66
CA LYS A 25 14.92 -2.36 -21.73
C LYS A 25 14.81 -3.28 -20.48
N GLY A 26 13.93 -4.28 -20.57
CA GLY A 26 14.39 -5.67 -20.67
C GLY A 26 14.70 -6.48 -19.39
N ILE A 27 14.05 -6.21 -18.26
CA ILE A 27 13.90 -7.23 -17.20
C ILE A 27 12.42 -7.29 -16.84
N ASP A 28 11.79 -8.46 -16.96
CA ASP A 28 10.42 -8.68 -16.49
C ASP A 28 10.38 -8.65 -14.96
N MET A 29 10.34 -7.44 -14.41
CA MET A 29 10.26 -7.14 -12.98
C MET A 29 8.84 -7.34 -12.42
N SER A 30 7.92 -7.95 -13.19
CA SER A 30 6.51 -8.07 -12.82
C SER A 30 6.30 -8.91 -11.56
N LYS A 31 7.03 -10.01 -11.37
CA LYS A 31 6.78 -10.97 -10.27
C LYS A 31 7.15 -10.45 -8.89
N GLU A 32 8.31 -9.83 -8.73
CA GLU A 32 8.73 -9.25 -7.45
C GLU A 32 7.88 -8.04 -7.09
N LYS A 33 7.48 -7.24 -8.10
CA LYS A 33 6.56 -6.13 -7.92
C LYS A 33 5.15 -6.59 -7.54
N GLN A 34 4.67 -7.68 -8.13
CA GLN A 34 3.39 -8.31 -7.78
C GLN A 34 3.41 -8.86 -6.35
N LEU A 35 4.48 -9.55 -5.96
CA LEU A 35 4.59 -10.07 -4.59
C LEU A 35 4.55 -8.92 -3.56
N PHE A 36 5.28 -7.84 -3.83
CA PHE A 36 5.26 -6.67 -2.97
C PHE A 36 3.85 -6.05 -2.85
N GLN A 37 3.16 -5.88 -3.99
CA GLN A 37 1.78 -5.37 -4.00
C GLN A 37 0.85 -6.28 -3.19
N SER A 38 0.91 -7.60 -3.42
CA SER A 38 0.11 -8.57 -2.67
C SER A 38 0.40 -8.55 -1.17
N VAL A 39 1.66 -8.32 -0.76
CA VAL A 39 2.01 -8.19 0.65
C VAL A 39 1.38 -6.93 1.26
N LEU A 40 1.40 -5.79 0.56
CA LEU A 40 0.75 -4.57 1.06
C LEU A 40 -0.77 -4.72 1.14
N ASP A 41 -1.41 -5.34 0.14
CA ASP A 41 -2.84 -5.62 0.15
C ASP A 41 -3.22 -6.48 1.37
N VAL A 42 -2.44 -7.54 1.66
CA VAL A 42 -2.65 -8.39 2.83
C VAL A 42 -2.50 -7.61 4.14
N ILE A 43 -1.53 -6.68 4.22
CA ILE A 43 -1.36 -5.83 5.41
C ILE A 43 -2.56 -4.90 5.58
N ILE A 44 -3.02 -4.25 4.52
CA ILE A 44 -4.14 -3.30 4.55
C ILE A 44 -5.45 -4.02 4.92
N ASP A 45 -5.74 -5.15 4.26
CA ASP A 45 -6.91 -5.98 4.56
C ASP A 45 -6.86 -6.51 6.00
N GLY A 46 -5.67 -6.96 6.43
CA GLY A 46 -5.44 -7.41 7.80
C GLY A 46 -5.70 -6.30 8.82
N VAL A 47 -5.31 -5.06 8.53
CA VAL A 47 -5.57 -3.91 9.42
C VAL A 47 -7.06 -3.55 9.42
N ALA A 48 -7.73 -3.55 8.26
CA ALA A 48 -9.14 -3.21 8.15
C ALA A 48 -10.07 -4.23 8.82
N LEU A 49 -9.72 -5.52 8.76
CA LEU A 49 -10.58 -6.62 9.23
C LEU A 49 -10.18 -7.17 10.61
N SER A 50 -9.03 -6.77 11.15
CA SER A 50 -8.54 -7.29 12.43
C SER A 50 -9.30 -6.76 13.63
N THR A 51 -9.64 -7.65 14.55
CA THR A 51 -10.25 -7.36 15.86
C THR A 51 -9.22 -7.07 16.96
N ALA A 52 -7.94 -6.91 16.62
CA ALA A 52 -6.84 -6.68 17.57
C ALA A 52 -6.87 -5.31 18.29
N GLY A 53 -7.97 -4.56 18.17
CA GLY A 53 -8.21 -3.30 18.87
C GLY A 53 -7.29 -2.17 18.41
N GLU A 54 -7.03 -1.22 19.32
CA GLU A 54 -6.34 0.06 19.04
C GLU A 54 -4.92 -0.08 18.47
N ASN A 55 -4.29 -1.25 18.62
CA ASN A 55 -2.91 -1.49 18.19
C ASN A 55 -2.77 -1.93 16.72
N ARG A 56 -3.89 -2.18 16.01
CA ARG A 56 -3.84 -2.72 14.64
C ARG A 56 -3.19 -1.78 13.63
N ALA A 57 -3.39 -0.46 13.76
CA ALA A 57 -2.71 0.54 12.92
C ALA A 57 -1.19 0.47 13.10
N GLN A 58 -0.73 0.45 14.35
CA GLN A 58 0.69 0.39 14.68
C GLN A 58 1.33 -0.91 14.18
N ALA A 59 0.64 -2.04 14.30
CA ALA A 59 1.08 -3.32 13.76
C ALA A 59 1.19 -3.29 12.22
N GLY A 60 0.21 -2.69 11.53
CA GLY A 60 0.24 -2.52 10.08
C GLY A 60 1.41 -1.67 9.61
N VAL A 61 1.65 -0.53 10.26
CA VAL A 61 2.78 0.36 9.94
C VAL A 61 4.12 -0.33 10.20
N TYR A 62 4.23 -1.08 11.30
CA TYR A 62 5.43 -1.86 11.60
C TYR A 62 5.73 -2.88 10.50
N LEU A 63 4.72 -3.66 10.07
CA LEU A 63 4.87 -4.65 9.00
C LEU A 63 5.24 -3.99 7.67
N MET A 64 4.60 -2.87 7.31
CA MET A 64 4.95 -2.09 6.12
C MET A 64 6.40 -1.63 6.15
N GLY A 65 6.89 -1.17 7.31
CA GLY A 65 8.29 -0.78 7.49
C GLY A 65 9.28 -1.91 7.17
N LEU A 66 8.96 -3.16 7.55
CA LEU A 66 9.77 -4.33 7.21
C LEU A 66 9.80 -4.58 5.69
N VAL A 67 8.65 -4.47 5.03
CA VAL A 67 8.53 -4.69 3.58
C VAL A 67 9.29 -3.61 2.79
N VAL A 68 9.21 -2.35 3.23
CA VAL A 68 9.97 -1.25 2.64
C VAL A 68 11.48 -1.44 2.86
N ALA A 69 11.88 -1.84 4.07
CA ALA A 69 13.28 -2.10 4.41
C ALA A 69 13.88 -3.30 3.65
N ASP A 70 13.07 -4.29 3.27
CA ASP A 70 13.47 -5.44 2.45
C ASP A 70 13.62 -5.06 0.96
N ASN A 71 13.00 -3.95 0.54
CA ASN A 71 12.95 -3.48 -0.85
C ASN A 71 13.78 -2.20 -1.08
N GLN A 72 14.93 -2.06 -0.39
CA GLN A 72 15.73 -0.82 -0.36
C GLN A 72 16.02 -0.26 -1.77
N GLY A 73 15.68 1.02 -1.97
CA GLY A 73 15.88 1.74 -3.23
C GLY A 73 14.73 1.67 -4.22
N ARG A 74 13.66 0.90 -3.95
CA ARG A 74 12.46 0.82 -4.82
C ARG A 74 11.38 1.85 -4.50
N PHE A 75 11.40 2.38 -3.28
CA PHE A 75 10.44 3.38 -2.80
C PHE A 75 11.17 4.57 -2.20
N ASP A 76 10.79 5.76 -2.67
CA ASP A 76 11.16 7.01 -2.03
C ASP A 76 10.32 7.22 -0.75
N ALA A 77 10.74 8.19 0.05
CA ALA A 77 10.08 8.51 1.32
C ALA A 77 8.63 9.01 1.12
N GLU A 78 8.27 9.52 -0.06
CA GLU A 78 6.94 10.03 -0.34
C GLU A 78 5.94 8.88 -0.51
N LYS A 79 6.33 7.85 -1.27
CA LYS A 79 5.50 6.65 -1.44
C LYS A 79 5.34 5.86 -0.14
N ALA A 80 6.39 5.78 0.68
CA ALA A 80 6.30 5.16 2.00
C ALA A 80 5.27 5.87 2.90
N LYS A 81 5.24 7.22 2.88
CA LYS A 81 4.24 8.02 3.59
C LYS A 81 2.82 7.79 3.06
N ALA A 82 2.65 7.66 1.75
CA ALA A 82 1.34 7.40 1.16
C ALA A 82 0.78 6.04 1.62
N ILE A 83 1.61 5.00 1.64
CA ILE A 83 1.20 3.66 2.11
C ILE A 83 0.89 3.69 3.62
N GLN A 84 1.70 4.42 4.41
CA GLN A 84 1.42 4.61 5.84
C GLN A 84 0.03 5.22 6.07
N ALA A 85 -0.30 6.29 5.34
CA ALA A 85 -1.61 6.93 5.45
C ALA A 85 -2.75 5.98 5.07
N ILE A 86 -2.57 5.11 4.08
CA ILE A 86 -3.58 4.09 3.71
C ILE A 86 -3.81 3.10 4.84
N ILE A 87 -2.75 2.65 5.50
CA ILE A 87 -2.84 1.73 6.64
C ILE A 87 -3.55 2.39 7.83
N GLU A 88 -3.23 3.65 8.12
CA GLU A 88 -3.89 4.42 9.17
C GLU A 88 -5.38 4.59 8.86
N MET A 89 -5.74 4.94 7.62
CA MET A 89 -7.14 5.00 7.18
C MET A 89 -7.86 3.65 7.27
N ALA A 90 -7.19 2.53 6.94
CA ALA A 90 -7.76 1.20 7.06
C ALA A 90 -8.12 0.85 8.51
N ALA A 91 -7.34 1.33 9.49
CA ALA A 91 -7.63 1.11 10.90
C ALA A 91 -8.82 1.93 11.42
N GLU A 92 -9.19 3.02 10.74
CA GLU A 92 -10.32 3.90 11.08
C GLU A 92 -11.67 3.39 10.55
N VAL A 93 -11.69 2.32 9.75
CA VAL A 93 -12.91 1.78 9.10
C VAL A 93 -13.97 1.29 10.11
N GLU A 94 -13.67 1.22 11.41
CA GLU A 94 -14.63 0.93 12.49
C GLU A 94 -14.94 2.12 13.41
N SER A 95 -15.39 3.26 12.87
CA SER A 95 -16.12 4.26 13.67
C SER A 95 -17.62 4.35 13.34
N LEU A 96 -18.15 3.42 12.55
CA LEU A 96 -19.58 3.33 12.20
C LEU A 96 -20.14 1.98 12.68
N ASN A 97 -20.22 1.81 13.99
CA ASN A 97 -21.10 0.83 14.62
C ASN A 97 -21.82 1.49 15.80
#